data_AF-A0A2M8NEB9-F1
#
_entry.id   AF-A0A2M8NEB9-F1
#
_cell.length_a   1.000
_cell.length_b   1.000
_cell.length_c   1.000
_cell.angle_alpha   90.00
_cell.angle_beta   90.00
_cell.angle_gamma   90.00
#
_symmetry.space_group_name_H-M   'P 1'
#
loop_
_entity.id
_entity.type
_entity.pdbx_description
1 polymer ?
#
loop_
_entity_poly.entity_id
_entity_poly.type
_entity_poly.pdbx_seq_one_letter_code
_entity_poly.pdbx_strand_id
1 'polypeptide(L)'
;GPLHEMMNHIAARDDLLNWLFMILATPVQFYAGRDFYVHAWKALKNHRTATMDTLIAVGSSAAYFYSAALMVTGMAGHVYFETAAVIITLILVGKYLEA
;
A
#
# COMPACT_ATOMS: atom_id res chain seq x y z
N GLY A 1 -25.25 -19.33 -18.77
CA GLY A 1 -26.34 -18.35 -18.98
C GLY A 1 -25.75 -16.96 -19.00
N PRO A 2 -26.40 -15.97 -19.63
CA PRO A 2 -25.83 -14.64 -19.90
C PRO A 2 -25.33 -13.90 -18.66
N LEU A 3 -25.94 -14.12 -17.48
CA LEU A 3 -25.46 -13.53 -16.22
C LEU A 3 -24.10 -14.07 -15.76
N HIS A 4 -23.78 -15.32 -16.07
CA HIS A 4 -22.50 -15.93 -15.67
C HIS A 4 -21.33 -15.38 -16.50
N GLU A 5 -21.56 -15.08 -17.78
CA GLU A 5 -20.58 -14.41 -18.63
C GLU A 5 -20.32 -12.97 -18.18
N MET A 6 -21.37 -12.22 -17.81
CA MET A 6 -21.23 -10.88 -17.25
C MET A 6 -20.41 -10.87 -15.96
N MET A 7 -20.65 -11.82 -15.05
CA MET A 7 -19.89 -11.94 -13.80
C MET A 7 -18.41 -12.25 -14.05
N ASN A 8 -18.10 -13.13 -15.01
CA ASN A 8 -16.72 -13.45 -15.37
C ASN A 8 -15.96 -12.24 -15.93
N HIS A 9 -16.62 -11.39 -16.74
CA HIS A 9 -15.99 -10.18 -17.27
C HIS A 9 -15.74 -9.11 -16.20
N ILE A 10 -16.62 -8.99 -15.20
CA ILE A 10 -16.46 -8.06 -14.08
C ILE A 10 -15.33 -8.54 -13.17
N ALA A 11 -15.36 -9.80 -12.76
CA ALA A 11 -14.32 -10.39 -11.91
C ALA A 11 -12.92 -10.30 -12.56
N ALA A 12 -12.82 -10.60 -13.86
CA ALA A 12 -11.55 -10.48 -14.58
C ALA A 12 -11.03 -9.03 -14.67
N ARG A 13 -11.93 -8.03 -14.71
CA ARG A 13 -11.54 -6.61 -14.68
C ARG A 13 -11.07 -6.20 -13.29
N ASP A 14 -11.77 -6.62 -12.24
CA ASP A 14 -11.40 -6.32 -10.86
C ASP A 14 -10.02 -6.91 -10.52
N ASP A 15 -9.76 -8.15 -10.96
CA ASP A 15 -8.45 -8.79 -10.81
C ASP A 15 -7.35 -7.99 -11.53
N LEU A 16 -7.59 -7.59 -12.78
CA LEU A 16 -6.63 -6.79 -13.55
C LEU A 16 -6.32 -5.45 -12.86
N LEU A 17 -7.34 -4.78 -12.32
CA LEU A 17 -7.18 -3.53 -11.59
C LEU A 17 -6.37 -3.72 -10.31
N ASN A 18 -6.62 -4.80 -9.57
CA ASN A 18 -5.88 -5.13 -8.35
C ASN A 18 -4.38 -5.35 -8.64
N TRP A 19 -4.07 -6.11 -9.70
CA TRP A 19 -2.70 -6.29 -10.17
C TRP A 19 -2.04 -4.97 -10.60
N LEU A 20 -2.77 -4.12 -11.32
CA LEU A 20 -2.28 -2.81 -11.72
C LEU A 20 -1.98 -1.93 -10.50
N PHE A 21 -2.88 -1.87 -9.52
CA PHE A 21 -2.66 -1.11 -8.29
C PHE A 21 -1.49 -1.64 -7.48
N MET A 22 -1.30 -2.96 -7.42
CA MET A 22 -0.12 -3.53 -6.77
C MET A 22 1.17 -3.07 -7.46
N ILE A 23 1.24 -3.16 -8.80
CA ILE A 23 2.42 -2.75 -9.58
C ILE A 23 2.72 -1.27 -9.40
N LEU A 24 1.69 -0.41 -9.39
CA LEU A 24 1.85 1.04 -9.22
C LEU A 24 2.16 1.43 -7.78
N ALA A 25 1.57 0.74 -6.80
CA ALA A 25 1.82 1.00 -5.39
C ALA A 25 3.20 0.52 -4.95
N THR A 26 3.75 -0.55 -5.54
CA THR A 26 5.08 -1.09 -5.19
C THR A 26 6.21 -0.03 -5.23
N PRO A 27 6.42 0.73 -6.31
CA PRO A 27 7.45 1.77 -6.34
C PRO A 27 7.14 2.90 -5.36
N VAL A 28 5.88 3.30 -5.18
CA VAL A 28 5.52 4.31 -4.17
C VAL A 28 5.88 3.81 -2.77
N GLN A 29 5.54 2.56 -2.47
CA GLN A 29 5.75 1.91 -1.18
C GLN A 29 7.24 1.79 -0.83
N PHE A 30 8.04 1.21 -1.74
CA PHE A 30 9.41 0.80 -1.44
C PHE A 30 10.47 1.78 -1.92
N TYR A 31 10.20 2.58 -2.96
CA TYR A 31 11.14 3.59 -3.45
C TYR A 31 10.87 4.94 -2.80
N ALA A 32 9.68 5.52 -3.01
CA ALA A 32 9.35 6.83 -2.44
C ALA A 32 9.21 6.78 -0.91
N GLY A 33 8.62 5.70 -0.37
CA GLY A 33 8.46 5.50 1.07
C GLY A 33 9.73 5.07 1.81
N ARG A 34 10.83 4.76 1.11
CA ARG A 34 12.06 4.18 1.67
C ARG A 34 12.56 4.91 2.91
N ASP A 35 12.60 6.24 2.86
CA ASP A 35 13.17 7.04 3.94
C ASP A 35 12.37 6.90 5.24
N PHE A 36 11.04 6.74 5.15
CA PHE A 36 10.19 6.48 6.32
C PHE A 36 10.57 5.17 6.99
N TYR A 37 10.81 4.10 6.23
CA TYR A 37 11.25 2.81 6.77
C TYR A 37 12.61 2.91 7.45
N VAL A 38 13.57 3.59 6.81
CA VAL A 38 14.92 3.76 7.35
C VAL A 38 14.88 4.56 8.64
N HIS A 39 14.14 5.66 8.69
CA HIS A 39 14.02 6.49 9.89
C HIS A 39 13.24 5.79 10.99
N ALA A 40 12.13 5.12 10.67
CA ALA A 40 11.37 4.31 11.63
C ALA A 40 12.26 3.24 12.28
N TRP A 41 13.04 2.52 11.48
CA TRP A 41 13.94 1.46 11.98
C TRP A 41 15.05 2.02 12.86
N LYS A 42 15.67 3.15 12.46
CA LYS A 42 16.69 3.84 13.26
C LYS A 42 16.13 4.35 14.58
N ALA A 43 14.96 4.98 14.58
CA ALA A 43 14.30 5.49 15.78
C ALA A 43 14.00 4.36 16.77
N LEU A 44 13.44 3.25 16.27
CA LEU A 44 13.13 2.10 17.09
C LEU A 44 14.40 1.43 17.66
N LYS A 45 15.42 1.22 16.83
CA LYS A 45 16.65 0.53 17.25
C LYS A 45 17.51 1.36 18.20
N ASN A 46 17.71 2.63 17.89
CA ASN A 46 18.67 3.48 18.61
C ASN A 46 18.04 4.16 19.83
N HIS A 47 16.77 4.54 19.73
CA HIS A 47 16.11 5.36 20.75
C HIS A 47 14.94 4.62 21.42
N ARG A 48 14.51 3.47 20.91
CA ARG A 48 13.32 2.72 21.37
C ARG A 48 12.06 3.59 21.41
N THR A 49 11.95 4.53 20.46
CA THR A 49 10.79 5.41 20.32
C THR A 49 10.08 5.18 18.99
N ALA A 50 8.79 5.52 18.96
CA ALA A 50 8.02 5.61 17.72
C ALA A 50 7.93 7.08 17.30
N THR A 51 8.23 7.35 16.03
CA THR A 51 8.13 8.69 15.44
C THR A 51 7.01 8.72 14.40
N MET A 52 6.74 9.91 13.84
CA MET A 52 5.83 10.05 12.70
C MET A 52 6.18 9.07 11.57
N ASP A 53 7.47 8.93 11.24
CA ASP A 53 7.97 7.99 10.24
C ASP A 53 7.61 6.53 10.59
N THR A 54 7.59 6.16 11.86
CA THR A 54 7.16 4.83 12.32
C THR A 54 5.69 4.58 12.02
N LEU A 55 4.81 5.54 12.33
CA LEU A 55 3.38 5.40 12.05
C LEU A 55 3.10 5.26 10.55
N ILE A 56 3.83 6.01 9.72
CA ILE A 56 3.71 5.96 8.27
C ILE A 56 4.16 4.61 7.73
N ALA A 57 5.34 4.15 8.14
CA ALA A 57 5.88 2.88 7.72
C ALA A 57 4.95 1.72 8.10
N VAL A 58 4.44 1.70 9.33
CA VAL A 58 3.53 0.65 9.81
C VAL A 58 2.18 0.72 9.11
N GLY A 59 1.55 1.89 9.03
CA GLY A 59 0.21 2.05 8.44
C GLY A 59 0.17 1.70 6.95
N SER A 60 1.13 2.24 6.18
CA SER A 60 1.25 1.92 4.75
C SER A 60 1.61 0.46 4.53
N SER A 61 2.50 -0.13 5.34
CA SER A 61 2.85 -1.55 5.25
C SER A 61 1.66 -2.45 5.55
N ALA A 62 0.88 -2.13 6.59
CA ALA A 62 -0.29 -2.92 6.96
C ALA A 62 -1.29 -2.96 5.79
N ALA A 63 -1.59 -1.82 5.18
CA ALA A 63 -2.44 -1.75 3.99
C ALA A 63 -1.86 -2.56 2.81
N TYR A 64 -0.57 -2.38 2.50
CA TYR A 64 0.07 -3.05 1.36
C TYR A 64 0.13 -4.58 1.54
N PHE A 65 0.62 -5.07 2.68
CA PHE A 65 0.78 -6.50 2.91
C PHE A 65 -0.53 -7.22 3.18
N TYR A 66 -1.53 -6.57 3.78
CA TYR A 66 -2.88 -7.13 3.87
C TYR A 66 -3.45 -7.37 2.46
N SER A 67 -3.30 -6.39 1.58
CA SER A 67 -3.75 -6.48 0.19
C SER A 67 -3.03 -7.58 -0.60
N ALA A 68 -1.71 -7.67 -0.43
CA ALA A 68 -0.91 -8.73 -1.02
C ALA A 68 -1.31 -10.11 -0.51
N ALA A 69 -1.61 -10.23 0.79
CA ALA A 69 -2.08 -11.49 1.38
C ALA A 69 -3.42 -11.92 0.76
N LEU A 70 -4.39 -11.00 0.61
CA LEU A 70 -5.66 -11.30 -0.04
C LEU A 70 -5.49 -11.78 -1.49
N MET A 71 -4.60 -11.13 -2.26
CA MET A 71 -4.32 -11.54 -3.65
C MET A 71 -3.67 -12.92 -3.73
N VAL A 72 -2.77 -13.24 -2.81
CA VAL A 72 -2.08 -14.55 -2.80
C VAL A 72 -3.00 -15.67 -2.33
N THR A 73 -3.88 -15.42 -1.35
CA THR A 73 -4.81 -16.43 -0.82
C THR A 73 -6.07 -16.59 -1.69
N GLY A 74 -6.34 -15.65 -2.59
CA GLY A 74 -7.57 -15.60 -3.37
C GLY A 74 -8.82 -15.36 -2.51
N MET A 75 -8.63 -14.84 -1.29
CA MET A 75 -9.74 -14.54 -0.39
C MET A 75 -10.50 -13.31 -0.90
N ALA A 76 -11.84 -13.40 -0.87
CA ALA A 76 -12.69 -12.26 -1.17
C ALA A 76 -12.45 -11.15 -0.13
N GLY A 77 -12.05 -9.98 -0.61
CA GLY A 77 -11.82 -8.81 0.23
C GLY A 77 -11.38 -7.61 -0.61
N HIS A 78 -11.58 -6.41 -0.07
CA HIS A 78 -11.11 -5.19 -0.70
C HIS A 78 -9.60 -5.04 -0.49
N VAL A 79 -8.87 -4.78 -1.57
CA VAL A 79 -7.45 -4.42 -1.51
C VAL A 79 -7.28 -2.92 -1.26
N TYR A 80 -6.18 -2.57 -0.60
CA TYR A 80 -5.83 -1.23 -0.13
C TYR A 80 -4.46 -0.77 -0.65
N PHE A 81 -4.01 -1.29 -1.79
CA PHE A 81 -2.77 -0.84 -2.44
C PHE A 81 -2.80 0.66 -2.75
N GLU A 82 -3.93 1.17 -3.23
CA GLU A 82 -4.14 2.60 -3.46
C GLU A 82 -4.01 3.40 -2.17
N THR A 83 -4.56 2.89 -1.05
CA THR A 83 -4.51 3.56 0.24
C THR A 83 -3.08 3.67 0.74
N ALA A 84 -2.29 2.60 0.62
CA ALA A 84 -0.88 2.62 0.97
C ALA A 84 -0.10 3.67 0.16
N ALA A 85 -0.33 3.73 -1.15
CA ALA A 85 0.30 4.70 -2.04
C ALA A 85 -0.13 6.15 -1.72
N VAL A 86 -1.41 6.39 -1.44
CA VAL A 86 -1.96 7.71 -1.09
C VAL A 86 -1.37 8.22 0.21
N ILE A 87 -1.27 7.37 1.24
CA ILE A 87 -0.66 7.74 2.54
C ILE A 87 0.76 8.26 2.33
N ILE A 88 1.61 7.50 1.64
CA ILE A 88 3.01 7.89 1.39
C ILE A 88 3.08 9.17 0.56
N THR A 89 2.28 9.26 -0.50
CA THR A 89 2.29 10.39 -1.42
C THR A 89 1.87 11.69 -0.72
N LEU A 90 0.75 11.68 0.02
CA LEU A 90 0.27 12.88 0.71
C LEU A 90 1.27 13.39 1.75
N ILE A 91 1.99 12.50 2.42
CA ILE A 91 2.99 12.92 3.40
C ILE A 91 4.24 13.46 2.71
N LEU A 92 4.69 12.85 1.61
CA LEU A 92 5.77 13.42 0.80
C LEU A 92 5.41 14.82 0.31
N VAL A 93 4.19 14.99 -0.20
CA VAL A 93 3.68 16.30 -0.65
C VAL A 93 3.65 17.29 0.51
N GLY A 94 3.14 16.89 1.68
CA GLY A 94 3.14 17.75 2.87
C GLY A 94 4.55 18.21 3.27
N LYS A 95 5.52 17.27 3.30
CA LYS A 95 6.93 17.59 3.58
C LYS A 95 7.56 18.49 2.52
N TYR A 96 7.15 18.37 1.26
CA TYR A 96 7.62 19.24 0.19
C TYR A 96 7.07 20.67 0.31
N LEU A 97 5.83 20.82 0.80
CA LEU A 97 5.23 22.14 1.04
C LEU A 97 5.74 22.81 2.32
N GLU A 98 6.26 22.03 3.27
CA GLU A 98 6.91 22.56 4.49
C GLU A 98 8.31 23.12 4.20
N ALA A 99 8.97 22.63 3.15
CA ALA A 99 10.31 23.05 2.72
C ALA A 99 10.31 24.39 1.97
#